data_AF-A0A420JA63-F1
#
_entry.id   AF-A0A420JA63-F1
#
_cell.length_a   1.000
_cell.length_b   1.000
_cell.length_c   1.000
_cell.angle_alpha   90.00
_cell.angle_beta   90.00
_cell.angle_gamma   90.00
#
_symmetry.space_group_name_H-M   'P 1'
#
loop_
_entity.id
_entity.type
_entity.pdbx_description
1 polymer ?
#
loop_
_entity_poly.entity_id
_entity_poly.type
_entity_poly.pdbx_seq_one_letter_code
_entity_poly.pdbx_strand_id
1 'polypeptide(L)'
;MQDTVTNSAYTILHDGLTSANLIIDTAAISHVISKKKLFSTFDKCKKTVNSGSAKSIDIIGAGTVNLKLARNVNLYTPKNCFYMPEIGINIMRQSEMRVDIISIFTKEKAIIKCQNMVIAQGHKVNNLYYVNVDKIILPEQDIHIQV
;
A
#
# COMPACT_ATOMS: atom_id res chain seq x y z
N MET A 1 -28.68 24.04 10.28
CA MET A 1 -28.88 23.66 8.86
C MET A 1 -27.71 24.18 8.04
N GLN A 2 -26.65 23.39 7.93
CA GLN A 2 -25.95 22.99 6.70
C GLN A 2 -24.67 22.27 7.13
N ASP A 3 -24.69 20.96 6.95
CA ASP A 3 -23.56 20.07 7.18
C ASP A 3 -22.44 20.37 6.19
N THR A 4 -21.23 20.56 6.69
CA THR A 4 -20.01 20.44 5.88
C THR A 4 -19.08 19.46 6.57
N VAL A 5 -19.44 18.18 6.45
CA VAL A 5 -18.51 17.07 6.68
C VAL A 5 -17.40 17.22 5.64
N THR A 6 -16.26 17.78 6.05
CA THR A 6 -15.08 17.86 5.20
C THR A 6 -14.48 16.45 5.13
N ASN A 7 -14.98 15.70 4.18
CA ASN A 7 -14.43 14.42 3.76
C ASN A 7 -13.15 14.70 2.97
N SER A 8 -11.99 14.65 3.62
CA SER A 8 -10.73 14.34 2.93
C SER A 8 -9.68 13.97 3.96
N ALA A 9 -9.24 12.71 3.89
CA ALA A 9 -7.93 12.33 4.37
C ALA A 9 -6.88 13.04 3.50
N TYR A 10 -6.64 14.33 3.78
CA TYR A 10 -5.53 15.06 3.21
C TYR A 10 -4.25 14.62 3.91
N THR A 11 -3.33 14.06 3.13
CA THR A 11 -1.99 13.75 3.59
C THR A 11 -1.23 15.06 3.79
N ILE A 12 -0.83 15.35 5.03
CA ILE A 12 0.09 16.46 5.33
C ILE A 12 1.47 16.03 4.83
N LEU A 13 2.01 16.78 3.86
CA LEU A 13 3.31 16.56 3.25
C LEU A 13 4.40 17.30 4.04
N HIS A 14 5.51 16.62 4.32
CA HIS A 14 6.83 17.24 4.33
C HIS A 14 7.56 16.74 3.06
N ASP A 15 8.13 17.66 2.29
CA ASP A 15 9.14 17.42 1.23
C ASP A 15 8.71 16.98 -0.19
N GLY A 16 7.44 17.18 -0.59
CA GLY A 16 7.08 17.15 -2.03
C GLY A 16 7.17 15.79 -2.74
N LEU A 17 7.39 14.70 -2.00
CA LEU A 17 7.33 13.34 -2.52
C LEU A 17 5.91 12.77 -2.35
N THR A 18 5.38 12.10 -3.38
CA THR A 18 4.06 11.49 -3.33
C THR A 18 4.01 10.36 -2.29
N SER A 19 3.52 10.65 -1.09
CA SER A 19 3.11 9.64 -0.13
C SER A 19 1.97 8.83 -0.74
N ALA A 20 2.21 7.55 -1.04
CA ALA A 20 1.12 6.65 -1.36
C ALA A 20 0.47 6.22 -0.05
N ASN A 21 -0.81 6.53 0.11
CA ASN A 21 -1.60 5.99 1.21
C ASN A 21 -1.74 4.48 0.97
N LEU A 22 -1.21 3.70 1.90
CA LEU A 22 -1.15 2.25 1.84
C LEU A 22 -1.92 1.68 3.02
N ILE A 23 -2.94 0.87 2.75
CA ILE A 23 -3.72 0.20 3.78
C ILE A 23 -3.12 -1.17 4.02
N ILE A 24 -2.93 -1.57 5.27
CA ILE A 24 -2.64 -2.98 5.59
C ILE A 24 -3.97 -3.68 5.84
N ASP A 25 -4.20 -4.76 5.09
CA ASP A 25 -5.41 -5.55 5.18
C ASP A 25 -5.04 -7.03 5.29
N THR A 26 -5.46 -7.66 6.40
CA THR A 26 -5.25 -9.08 6.65
C THR A 26 -6.23 -9.96 5.89
N ALA A 27 -7.38 -9.40 5.46
CA ALA A 27 -8.43 -10.12 4.74
C ALA A 27 -8.33 -9.96 3.21
N ALA A 28 -7.43 -9.11 2.71
CA ALA A 28 -7.19 -8.97 1.29
C ALA A 28 -6.71 -10.29 0.65
N ILE A 29 -7.15 -10.55 -0.58
CA ILE A 29 -6.77 -11.75 -1.36
C ILE A 29 -5.40 -11.55 -2.03
N SER A 30 -5.01 -10.32 -2.34
CA SER A 30 -3.70 -9.99 -2.90
C SER A 30 -3.35 -8.53 -2.58
N HIS A 31 -2.10 -8.14 -2.82
CA HIS A 31 -1.72 -6.73 -2.88
C HIS A 31 -2.47 -6.03 -4.02
N VAL A 32 -2.98 -4.82 -3.76
CA VAL A 32 -3.73 -4.01 -4.73
C VAL A 32 -3.07 -2.65 -4.88
N ILE A 33 -2.91 -2.20 -6.11
CA ILE A 33 -2.31 -0.92 -6.46
C ILE A 33 -3.24 -0.18 -7.42
N SER A 34 -3.58 1.06 -7.11
CA SER A 34 -4.56 1.83 -7.88
C SER A 34 -3.93 2.66 -9.00
N LYS A 35 -2.61 2.86 -9.01
CA LYS A 35 -1.91 3.70 -9.99
C LYS A 35 -0.84 2.90 -10.72
N LYS A 36 -1.00 2.75 -12.04
CA LYS A 36 -0.06 1.99 -12.90
C LYS A 36 1.39 2.47 -12.81
N LYS A 37 1.62 3.78 -12.64
CA LYS A 37 2.96 4.37 -12.57
C LYS A 37 3.80 3.89 -11.38
N LEU A 38 3.19 3.23 -10.39
CA LEU A 38 3.89 2.74 -9.19
C LEU A 38 4.57 1.38 -9.42
N PHE A 39 4.33 0.74 -10.56
CA PHE A 39 4.84 -0.59 -10.87
C PHE A 39 6.23 -0.52 -11.52
N SER A 40 7.19 -1.29 -11.01
CA SER A 40 8.51 -1.53 -11.61
C SER A 40 8.51 -2.60 -12.68
N THR A 41 7.61 -3.58 -12.57
CA THR A 41 7.27 -4.49 -13.67
C THR A 41 5.76 -4.52 -13.84
N PHE A 42 5.28 -4.69 -15.06
CA PHE A 42 3.84 -4.68 -15.33
C PHE A 42 3.48 -5.58 -16.50
N ASP A 43 2.70 -6.61 -16.21
CA ASP A 43 2.11 -7.49 -17.20
C ASP A 43 0.61 -7.21 -17.29
N LYS A 44 0.11 -6.96 -18.51
CA LYS A 44 -1.33 -6.82 -18.75
C LYS A 44 -2.00 -8.17 -18.52
N CYS A 45 -3.10 -8.16 -17.80
CA CYS A 45 -4.01 -9.30 -17.73
C CYS A 45 -5.45 -8.78 -17.62
N LYS A 46 -6.42 -9.66 -17.87
CA LYS A 46 -7.82 -9.34 -17.64
C LYS A 46 -8.42 -10.45 -16.78
N LYS A 47 -8.67 -10.12 -15.52
CA LYS A 47 -9.32 -10.99 -14.54
C LYS A 47 -10.33 -10.16 -13.77
N THR A 48 -11.20 -10.82 -13.02
CA THR A 48 -12.12 -10.15 -12.10
C THR A 48 -12.00 -10.76 -10.73
N VAL A 49 -12.26 -9.97 -9.70
CA VAL A 49 -12.37 -10.44 -8.32
C VAL A 49 -13.64 -9.93 -7.70
N ASN A 50 -14.23 -10.76 -6.84
CA ASN A 50 -15.35 -10.36 -6.02
C ASN A 50 -14.81 -9.70 -4.75
N SER A 51 -15.23 -8.46 -4.49
CA SER A 51 -14.82 -7.70 -3.32
C SER A 51 -15.92 -7.74 -2.27
N GLY A 52 -15.90 -8.76 -1.40
CA GLY A 52 -16.92 -8.94 -0.35
C GLY A 52 -18.33 -9.09 -0.95
N SER A 53 -19.30 -8.32 -0.45
CA SER A 53 -20.68 -8.28 -0.95
C SER A 53 -20.89 -7.36 -2.16
N ALA A 54 -19.82 -6.74 -2.69
CA ALA A 54 -19.91 -5.76 -3.76
C ALA A 54 -19.76 -6.38 -5.16
N LYS A 55 -20.07 -5.55 -6.16
CA LYS A 55 -19.90 -5.79 -7.61
C LYS A 55 -18.48 -6.29 -7.92
N SER A 56 -18.36 -7.20 -8.89
CA SER A 56 -17.08 -7.70 -9.39
C SER A 56 -16.21 -6.54 -9.90
N ILE A 57 -14.92 -6.54 -9.56
CA ILE A 57 -13.97 -5.49 -9.92
C ILE A 57 -12.91 -6.06 -10.87
N ASP A 58 -12.59 -5.29 -11.92
CA ASP A 58 -11.61 -5.67 -12.92
C ASP A 58 -10.16 -5.56 -12.39
N ILE A 59 -9.37 -6.60 -12.66
CA ILE A 59 -7.91 -6.60 -12.59
C ILE A 59 -7.39 -6.44 -14.02
N ILE A 60 -6.66 -5.36 -14.26
CA ILE A 60 -6.20 -4.94 -15.60
C ILE A 60 -4.72 -5.28 -15.82
N GLY A 61 -4.03 -5.71 -14.76
CA GLY A 61 -2.64 -6.13 -14.83
C GLY A 61 -2.14 -6.61 -13.48
N ALA A 62 -0.94 -7.18 -13.48
CA ALA A 62 -0.22 -7.53 -12.28
C ALA A 62 1.26 -7.15 -12.42
N GLY A 63 1.96 -6.97 -11.31
CA GLY A 63 3.35 -6.57 -11.39
C GLY A 63 4.04 -6.43 -10.04
N THR A 64 5.21 -5.80 -10.08
CA THR A 64 6.05 -5.56 -8.89
C THR A 64 6.02 -4.10 -8.52
N VAL A 65 6.00 -3.79 -7.22
CA VAL A 65 6.13 -2.43 -6.68
C VAL A 65 7.32 -2.40 -5.72
N ASN A 66 8.00 -1.26 -5.67
CA ASN A 66 9.15 -1.02 -4.81
C ASN A 66 8.80 0.03 -3.75
N LEU A 67 8.71 -0.38 -2.48
CA LEU A 67 8.22 0.44 -1.36
C LEU A 67 9.33 0.68 -0.33
N LYS A 68 9.66 1.94 -0.07
CA LYS A 68 10.47 2.32 1.08
C LYS A 68 9.56 2.75 2.22
N LEU A 69 9.50 1.89 3.25
CA LEU A 69 8.73 2.16 4.46
C LEU A 69 9.46 3.16 5.36
N ALA A 70 8.70 3.92 6.13
CA ALA A 70 9.22 5.15 6.74
C ALA A 70 10.39 5.00 7.71
N ARG A 71 10.52 3.81 8.31
CA ARG A 71 11.57 3.53 9.29
C ARG A 71 12.41 2.34 8.85
N ASN A 72 12.32 1.96 7.58
CA ASN A 72 13.06 0.85 7.01
C ASN A 72 14.17 1.36 6.08
N VAL A 73 15.38 0.91 6.33
CA VAL A 73 16.51 1.14 5.42
C VAL A 73 16.33 0.31 4.15
N ASN A 74 15.71 -0.87 4.26
CA ASN A 74 15.55 -1.82 3.17
C ASN A 74 14.27 -1.58 2.37
N LEU A 75 14.37 -1.84 1.08
CA LEU A 75 13.24 -1.85 0.15
C LEU A 75 12.34 -3.05 0.42
N TYR A 76 11.03 -2.81 0.48
CA TYR A 76 10.03 -3.86 0.44
C TYR A 76 9.48 -3.97 -0.98
N THR A 77 9.66 -5.14 -1.60
CA THR A 77 9.35 -5.38 -3.01
C THR A 77 8.26 -6.44 -3.15
N PRO A 78 6.98 -6.09 -2.93
CA PRO A 78 5.88 -7.00 -3.20
C PRO A 78 5.77 -7.32 -4.69
N LYS A 79 5.65 -8.61 -5.00
CA LYS A 79 5.46 -9.13 -6.36
C LYS A 79 3.98 -9.49 -6.58
N ASN A 80 3.59 -9.68 -7.83
CA ASN A 80 2.24 -10.09 -8.24
C ASN A 80 1.13 -9.18 -7.70
N CYS A 81 1.42 -7.89 -7.48
CA CYS A 81 0.42 -6.92 -7.06
C CYS A 81 -0.59 -6.69 -8.17
N PHE A 82 -1.90 -6.73 -7.86
CA PHE A 82 -2.95 -6.47 -8.84
C PHE A 82 -3.13 -4.98 -9.08
N TYR A 83 -3.21 -4.61 -10.36
CA TYR A 83 -3.57 -3.28 -10.78
C TYR A 83 -5.09 -3.18 -10.94
N MET A 84 -5.71 -2.45 -10.00
CA MET A 84 -7.16 -2.27 -9.91
C MET A 84 -7.47 -0.77 -9.74
N PRO A 85 -7.47 0.01 -10.83
CA PRO A 85 -7.61 1.46 -10.75
C PRO A 85 -8.96 1.91 -10.18
N GLU A 86 -10.02 1.11 -10.37
CA GLU A 86 -11.39 1.44 -9.91
C GLU A 86 -11.51 1.51 -8.39
N ILE A 87 -10.68 0.78 -7.62
CA ILE A 87 -10.71 0.82 -6.15
C ILE A 87 -10.12 2.15 -5.62
N GLY A 88 -9.20 2.77 -6.37
CA GLY A 88 -8.61 4.06 -6.01
C GLY A 88 -7.63 4.06 -4.81
N ILE A 89 -7.58 3.00 -4.01
CA ILE A 89 -6.68 2.83 -2.86
C ILE A 89 -5.62 1.74 -3.11
N ASN A 90 -4.50 1.82 -2.37
CA ASN A 90 -3.49 0.76 -2.35
C ASN A 90 -3.67 -0.09 -1.10
N ILE A 91 -3.62 -1.41 -1.26
CA ILE A 91 -3.80 -2.37 -0.17
C ILE A 91 -2.59 -3.31 -0.17
N MET A 92 -1.99 -3.51 1.01
CA MET A 92 -1.07 -4.60 1.23
C MET A 92 -1.74 -5.72 1.98
N ARG A 93 -1.72 -6.89 1.36
CA ARG A 93 -2.04 -8.13 2.02
C ARG A 93 -0.96 -8.47 3.04
N GLN A 94 -1.33 -8.53 4.32
CA GLN A 94 -0.36 -8.85 5.38
C GLN A 94 0.20 -10.27 5.25
N SER A 95 -0.62 -11.24 4.83
CA SER A 95 -0.20 -12.65 4.75
C SER A 95 0.78 -12.95 3.61
N GLU A 96 0.99 -12.01 2.68
CA GLU A 96 2.00 -12.11 1.62
C GLU A 96 3.30 -11.37 1.99
N MET A 97 3.36 -10.76 3.18
CA MET A 97 4.61 -10.26 3.74
C MET A 97 5.52 -11.42 4.17
N ARG A 98 6.81 -11.15 4.29
CA ARG A 98 7.77 -12.15 4.80
C ARG A 98 7.39 -12.61 6.21
N VAL A 99 7.71 -13.85 6.56
CA VAL A 99 7.38 -14.46 7.87
C VAL A 99 7.94 -13.69 9.07
N ASP A 100 9.06 -12.99 8.89
CA ASP A 100 9.70 -12.18 9.92
C ASP A 100 9.03 -10.80 10.10
N ILE A 101 8.04 -10.47 9.26
CA ILE A 101 7.27 -9.23 9.31
C ILE A 101 5.96 -9.44 10.07
N ILE A 102 5.81 -8.73 11.18
CA ILE A 102 4.65 -8.80 12.06
C ILE A 102 3.90 -7.48 12.01
N SER A 103 2.58 -7.53 11.87
CA SER A 103 1.70 -6.38 12.01
C SER A 103 0.97 -6.43 13.34
N ILE A 104 1.06 -5.36 14.12
CA ILE A 104 0.39 -5.19 15.41
C ILE A 104 -0.65 -4.08 15.25
N PHE A 105 -1.92 -4.40 15.48
CA PHE A 105 -3.02 -3.45 15.41
C PHE A 105 -3.52 -3.12 16.81
N THR A 106 -3.64 -1.83 17.11
CA THR A 106 -4.35 -1.32 18.29
C THR A 106 -5.57 -0.54 17.81
N LYS A 107 -6.41 -0.06 18.74
CA LYS A 107 -7.63 0.69 18.40
C LYS A 107 -7.38 1.81 17.38
N GLU A 108 -6.24 2.50 17.47
CA GLU A 108 -5.94 3.70 16.68
C GLU A 108 -4.68 3.60 15.81
N LYS A 109 -3.89 2.53 15.94
CA LYS A 109 -2.56 2.44 15.30
C LYS A 109 -2.30 1.09 14.68
N ALA A 110 -1.43 1.10 13.66
CA ALA A 110 -0.77 -0.08 13.13
C ALA A 110 0.75 0.05 13.32
N ILE A 111 1.41 -1.03 13.69
CA ILE A 111 2.87 -1.10 13.81
C ILE A 111 3.35 -2.30 13.00
N ILE A 112 4.28 -2.06 12.07
CA ILE A 112 4.94 -3.13 11.34
C ILE A 112 6.33 -3.32 11.93
N LYS A 113 6.62 -4.55 12.36
CA LYS A 113 7.93 -4.96 12.88
C LYS A 113 8.59 -5.97 11.96
N CYS A 114 9.92 -5.94 11.91
CA CYS A 114 10.75 -6.97 11.32
C CYS A 114 11.87 -7.30 12.32
N GLN A 115 12.00 -8.56 12.73
CA GLN A 115 13.04 -9.00 13.69
C GLN A 115 13.13 -8.08 14.94
N ASN A 116 11.99 -7.80 15.58
CA ASN A 116 11.81 -6.88 16.72
C ASN A 116 12.03 -5.38 16.46
N MET A 117 12.51 -4.97 15.27
CA MET A 117 12.62 -3.56 14.91
C MET A 117 11.33 -3.02 14.31
N VAL A 118 10.92 -1.81 14.68
CA VAL A 118 9.77 -1.13 14.07
C VAL A 118 10.21 -0.56 12.72
N ILE A 119 9.67 -1.09 11.63
CA ILE A 119 10.02 -0.69 10.26
C ILE A 119 8.97 0.23 9.62
N ALA A 120 7.75 0.27 10.17
CA ALA A 120 6.73 1.24 9.78
C ALA A 120 5.71 1.47 10.90
N GLN A 121 5.06 2.63 10.86
CA GLN A 121 3.96 2.96 11.74
C GLN A 121 2.81 3.52 10.90
N GLY A 122 1.60 3.31 11.41
CA GLY A 122 0.37 3.72 10.77
C GLY A 122 -0.68 4.14 11.77
N HIS A 123 -1.73 4.76 11.26
CA HIS A 123 -2.85 5.28 12.02
C HIS A 123 -4.17 4.84 11.40
N LYS A 124 -5.20 4.75 12.23
CA LYS A 124 -6.54 4.40 11.80
C LYS A 124 -7.27 5.64 11.30
N VAL A 125 -7.88 5.55 10.12
CA VAL A 125 -8.78 6.58 9.57
C VAL A 125 -9.99 5.86 8.98
N ASN A 126 -11.20 6.25 9.38
CA ASN A 126 -12.45 5.66 8.89
C ASN A 126 -12.46 4.12 8.92
N ASN A 127 -11.96 3.54 10.01
CA ASN A 127 -11.80 2.10 10.23
C ASN A 127 -10.75 1.35 9.39
N LEU A 128 -9.94 2.07 8.60
CA LEU A 128 -8.85 1.49 7.83
C LEU A 128 -7.50 1.88 8.44
N TYR A 129 -6.54 0.95 8.45
CA TYR A 129 -5.20 1.20 8.98
C TYR A 129 -4.25 1.60 7.85
N TYR A 130 -3.94 2.89 7.80
CA TYR A 130 -3.00 3.45 6.84
C TYR A 130 -1.59 3.41 7.42
N VAL A 131 -0.64 2.90 6.67
CA VAL A 131 0.78 2.87 7.04
C VAL A 131 1.53 3.95 6.27
N ASN A 132 2.41 4.65 7.00
CA ASN A 132 3.24 5.69 6.43
C ASN A 132 4.31 5.05 5.53
N VAL A 133 4.26 5.41 4.25
CA VAL A 133 5.26 5.06 3.25
C VAL A 133 6.04 6.34 2.96
N ASP A 134 7.35 6.34 3.23
CA ASP A 134 8.20 7.50 2.95
C ASP A 134 8.29 7.76 1.46
N LYS A 135 8.50 6.68 0.70
CA LYS A 135 8.70 6.78 -0.75
C LYS A 135 8.27 5.49 -1.43
N ILE A 136 7.51 5.62 -2.52
CA ILE A 136 7.48 4.59 -3.55
C ILE A 136 8.64 4.87 -4.49
N ILE A 137 9.52 3.89 -4.66
CA ILE A 137 10.63 4.00 -5.61
C ILE A 137 10.04 3.72 -6.98
N LEU A 138 10.03 4.77 -7.81
CA LEU A 138 9.59 4.65 -9.19
C LEU A 138 10.65 3.91 -10.00
N PRO A 139 10.26 3.24 -11.10
CA PRO A 139 11.18 2.39 -11.87
C PRO A 139 12.37 3.18 -12.41
N GLU A 140 12.15 4.45 -12.78
CA GLU A 140 13.19 5.40 -13.19
C GLU A 140 14.21 5.77 -12.09
N GLN A 141 13.93 5.45 -10.82
CA GLN A 141 14.78 5.79 -9.66
C GLN A 141 15.56 4.58 -9.12
N ASP A 142 15.24 3.36 -9.54
CA ASP A 142 15.94 2.13 -9.12
C ASP A 142 17.37 2.02 -9.70
N ILE A 143 17.70 2.82 -10.72
CA ILE A 143 18.98 2.77 -11.45
C ILE A 143 20.16 3.33 -10.64
N HIS A 144 19.94 3.94 -9.47
CA HIS A 144 20.99 4.63 -8.69
C HIS A 144 21.15 4.10 -7.25
N ILE A 145 20.56 2.94 -6.91
CA ILE A 145 20.70 2.31 -5.59
C ILE A 145 21.47 0.98 -5.72
N GLN A 146 22.65 1.02 -6.35
CA GLN A 146 23.67 -0.01 -6.20
C GLN A 146 24.97 0.65 -5.75
N VAL A 147 25.24 0.57 -4.45
CA VAL A 147 26.59 0.66 -3.85
C VAL A 147 26.67 -0.40 -2.77
#